data_AF-A0A967WF75-F1
#
_entry.id   AF-A0A967WF75-F1
#
_cell.length_a   1.000
_cell.length_b   1.000
_cell.length_c   1.000
_cell.angle_alpha   90.00
_cell.angle_beta   90.00
_cell.angle_gamma   90.00
#
_symmetry.space_group_name_H-M   'P 1'
#
loop_
_entity.id
_entity.type
_entity.pdbx_description
1 polymer ?
#
loop_
_entity_poly.entity_id
_entity_poly.type
_entity_poly.pdbx_seq_one_letter_code
_entity_poly.pdbx_strand_id
1 'polypeptide(L)'
;MAEAIATARHASIGTVMITGDYLNTAVAIGKEIGLVQDGDRALTGAELDQIDDDDFVDMVEDVSLYARVSPQHKVKIVDALK
;
A
#
# COMPACT_ATOMS: atom_id res chain seq x y z
N MET A 1 14.58 8.68 0.87
CA MET A 1 13.42 7.77 0.95
C MET A 1 13.85 6.31 0.88
N ALA A 2 14.53 5.87 -0.19
CA ALA A 2 14.96 4.48 -0.34
C ALA A 2 15.76 3.92 0.87
N GLU A 3 16.72 4.67 1.40
CA GLU A 3 17.51 4.25 2.57
C GLU A 3 16.65 4.03 3.83
N ALA A 4 15.65 4.89 4.06
CA ALA A 4 14.74 4.74 5.20
C ALA A 4 13.84 3.50 5.07
N ILE A 5 13.37 3.21 3.85
CA ILE A 5 12.58 2.02 3.54
C ILE A 5 13.43 0.76 3.73
N ALA A 6 14.67 0.76 3.24
CA ALA A 6 15.61 -0.34 3.46
C ALA A 6 15.88 -0.56 4.95
N THR A 7 16.06 0.52 5.73
CA THR A 7 16.27 0.45 7.18
C THR A 7 15.05 -0.14 7.90
N ALA A 8 13.84 0.33 7.59
CA ALA A 8 12.60 -0.20 8.15
C ALA A 8 12.44 -1.70 7.85
N ARG A 9 12.70 -2.09 6.59
CA ARG A 9 12.65 -3.48 6.15
C ARG A 9 13.66 -4.36 6.90
N HIS A 10 14.90 -3.89 7.09
CA HIS A 10 15.92 -4.60 7.89
C HIS A 10 15.53 -4.74 9.36
N ALA A 11 14.70 -3.84 9.87
CA ALA A 11 14.13 -3.90 11.22
C ALA A 11 12.82 -4.72 11.29
N SER A 12 12.44 -5.41 10.21
CA SER A 12 11.16 -6.15 10.10
C SER A 12 9.92 -5.27 10.32
N ILE A 13 10.01 -3.99 9.95
CA ILE A 13 8.90 -3.03 9.99
C ILE A 13 8.23 -2.98 8.62
N GLY A 14 6.96 -3.36 8.56
CA GLY A 14 6.13 -3.24 7.36
C GLY A 14 5.97 -1.77 6.95
N THR A 15 6.11 -1.49 5.65
CA THR A 15 5.92 -0.14 5.09
C THR A 15 4.90 -0.20 3.96
N VAL A 16 3.93 0.70 4.00
CA VAL A 16 2.85 0.83 3.00
C VAL A 16 2.81 2.26 2.48
N MET A 17 2.68 2.46 1.17
CA MET A 17 2.47 3.78 0.56
C MET A 17 0.99 4.05 0.35
N ILE A 18 0.53 5.23 0.74
CA ILE A 18 -0.83 5.71 0.52
C ILE A 18 -0.75 7.08 -0.16
N THR A 19 -1.18 7.18 -1.43
CA THR A 19 -1.02 8.39 -2.25
C THR A 19 -2.29 8.80 -3.03
N GLY A 20 -2.34 10.08 -3.42
CA GLY A 20 -3.34 10.64 -4.34
C GLY A 20 -2.93 10.59 -5.82
N ASP A 21 -1.75 10.07 -6.12
CA ASP A 21 -1.22 9.90 -7.49
C ASP A 21 -1.94 8.78 -8.25
N TYR A 22 -1.72 8.74 -9.57
CA TYR A 22 -2.14 7.61 -10.40
C TYR A 22 -1.31 6.34 -10.10
N LEU A 23 -1.95 5.18 -10.20
CA LEU A 23 -1.39 3.87 -9.83
C LEU A 23 -0.05 3.59 -10.50
N ASN A 24 0.03 3.78 -11.81
CA ASN A 24 1.24 3.55 -12.61
C ASN A 24 2.43 4.40 -12.14
N THR A 25 2.21 5.69 -11.88
CA THR A 25 3.25 6.59 -11.35
C THR A 25 3.67 6.16 -9.95
N ALA A 26 2.69 5.87 -9.08
CA ALA A 26 2.94 5.46 -7.72
C ALA A 26 3.74 4.14 -7.65
N VAL A 27 3.39 3.16 -8.50
CA VAL A 27 4.12 1.88 -8.62
C VAL A 27 5.53 2.10 -9.15
N ALA A 28 5.72 2.97 -10.15
CA ALA A 28 7.06 3.28 -10.67
C ALA A 28 7.96 3.84 -9.56
N ILE A 29 7.46 4.82 -8.80
CA ILE A 29 8.19 5.41 -7.65
C ILE A 29 8.40 4.36 -6.55
N GLY A 30 7.37 3.56 -6.25
CA GLY A 30 7.43 2.49 -5.24
C GLY A 30 8.51 1.45 -5.55
N LYS A 31 8.67 1.07 -6.82
CA LYS A 31 9.76 0.18 -7.27
C LYS A 31 11.12 0.86 -7.19
N GLU A 32 11.22 2.12 -7.62
CA GLU A 32 12.48 2.89 -7.57
C GLU A 32 13.05 2.98 -6.15
N ILE A 33 12.19 3.17 -5.14
CA ILE A 33 12.61 3.30 -3.74
C ILE A 33 12.67 1.96 -2.98
N GLY A 34 12.39 0.84 -3.65
CA GLY A 34 12.40 -0.50 -3.04
C GLY A 34 11.25 -0.77 -2.07
N LEU A 35 10.16 0.00 -2.18
CA LEU A 35 8.93 -0.26 -1.41
C LEU A 35 8.13 -1.40 -2.03
N VAL A 36 7.89 -1.33 -3.34
CA VAL A 36 7.12 -2.31 -4.11
C VAL A 36 8.11 -3.28 -4.76
N GLN A 37 7.92 -4.58 -4.51
CA GLN A 37 8.69 -5.68 -5.06
C GLN A 37 7.84 -6.55 -5.97
N ASP A 38 8.49 -7.49 -6.66
CA ASP A 38 7.77 -8.44 -7.50
C ASP A 38 6.95 -9.39 -6.62
N GLY A 39 5.63 -9.43 -6.86
CA GLY A 39 4.66 -10.18 -6.06
C GLY A 39 3.79 -9.31 -5.15
N ASP A 40 4.23 -8.08 -4.85
CA ASP A 40 3.45 -7.15 -4.03
C ASP A 40 2.20 -6.66 -4.78
N ARG A 41 1.12 -6.47 -4.04
CA ARG A 41 -0.12 -5.92 -4.58
C ARG A 41 -0.12 -4.40 -4.49
N ALA A 42 -0.71 -3.77 -5.49
CA ALA A 42 -1.01 -2.35 -5.50
C ALA A 42 -2.47 -2.17 -5.89
N LEU A 43 -3.21 -1.39 -5.09
CA LEU A 43 -4.64 -1.16 -5.28
C LEU A 43 -4.93 0.32 -5.47
N THR A 44 -5.99 0.62 -6.21
CA THR A 44 -6.60 1.94 -6.26
C THR A 44 -7.72 2.05 -5.23
N GLY A 45 -8.09 3.28 -4.88
CA GLY A 45 -9.29 3.52 -4.08
C GLY A 45 -10.55 2.92 -4.71
N ALA A 46 -10.68 2.96 -6.04
CA ALA A 46 -11.83 2.40 -6.74
C ALA A 46 -11.86 0.86 -6.68
N GLU A 47 -10.72 0.18 -6.68
CA GLU A 47 -10.65 -1.27 -6.45
C GLU A 47 -10.97 -1.59 -4.98
N LEU A 48 -10.48 -0.79 -4.04
CA LEU A 48 -10.78 -0.95 -2.62
C LEU A 48 -12.29 -0.82 -2.30
N ASP A 49 -13.00 0.03 -3.04
CA ASP A 49 -14.46 0.19 -2.93
C ASP A 49 -15.24 -1.05 -3.39
N GLN A 50 -14.61 -1.95 -4.15
CA GLN A 50 -15.22 -3.19 -4.65
C GLN A 50 -14.86 -4.41 -3.78
N ILE A 51 -14.00 -4.24 -2.78
CA ILE A 51 -13.54 -5.32 -1.90
C ILE A 51 -14.28 -5.22 -0.57
N ASP A 52 -14.95 -6.32 -0.22
CA ASP A 52 -15.62 -6.46 1.07
C ASP A 52 -14.62 -6.39 2.22
N ASP A 53 -15.06 -5.91 3.39
CA ASP A 53 -14.15 -5.65 4.51
C ASP A 53 -13.45 -6.93 5.00
N ASP A 54 -14.14 -8.07 5.02
CA ASP A 54 -13.58 -9.37 5.44
C ASP A 54 -12.47 -9.83 4.47
N ASP A 55 -12.72 -9.75 3.15
CA ASP A 55 -11.73 -10.08 2.13
C ASP A 55 -10.53 -9.11 2.17
N PHE A 56 -10.79 -7.84 2.51
CA PHE A 56 -9.74 -6.84 2.61
C PHE A 56 -8.80 -7.14 3.78
N VAL A 57 -9.33 -7.56 4.93
CA VAL A 57 -8.51 -7.93 6.10
C VAL A 57 -7.57 -9.09 5.76
N ASP A 58 -8.03 -10.08 4.99
CA ASP A 58 -7.20 -11.23 4.63
C ASP A 58 -6.06 -10.89 3.66
N MET A 59 -6.16 -9.77 2.92
CA MET A 59 -5.17 -9.39 1.90
C MET A 59 -4.37 -8.12 2.23
N VAL A 60 -4.75 -7.37 3.27
CA VAL A 60 -4.19 -6.04 3.55
C VAL A 60 -2.67 -6.05 3.73
N GLU A 61 -2.12 -7.13 4.29
CA GLU A 61 -0.68 -7.31 4.50
C GLU A 61 0.11 -7.53 3.19
N ASP A 62 -0.55 -8.02 2.14
CA ASP A 62 0.06 -8.25 0.81
C ASP A 62 0.10 -6.97 -0.05
N VAL A 63 -0.54 -5.88 0.40
CA VAL A 63 -0.68 -4.64 -0.38
C VAL A 63 0.31 -3.58 0.10
N SER A 64 1.32 -3.31 -0.71
CA SER A 64 2.37 -2.34 -0.37
C SER A 64 2.04 -0.92 -0.84
N LEU A 65 1.02 -0.74 -1.69
CA LEU A 65 0.69 0.55 -2.28
C LEU A 65 -0.82 0.74 -2.52
N TYR A 66 -1.33 1.89 -2.09
CA TYR A 66 -2.68 2.36 -2.34
C TYR A 66 -2.67 3.72 -3.06
N ALA A 67 -3.26 3.77 -4.26
CA ALA A 67 -3.31 4.96 -5.11
C ALA A 67 -4.73 5.56 -5.18
N ARG A 68 -4.83 6.86 -5.47
CA ARG A 68 -6.12 7.58 -5.60
C ARG A 68 -7.10 7.33 -4.43
N VAL A 69 -6.59 7.27 -3.20
CA VAL A 69 -7.42 6.96 -2.03
C VAL A 69 -8.13 8.20 -1.46
N SER A 70 -9.35 7.98 -0.92
CA SER A 70 -10.11 8.98 -0.16
C SER A 70 -9.66 9.01 1.31
N PRO A 71 -10.02 10.04 2.10
CA PRO A 71 -9.82 10.02 3.55
C PRO A 71 -10.45 8.80 4.23
N GLN A 72 -11.62 8.36 3.77
CA GLN A 72 -12.30 7.16 4.29
C GLN A 72 -11.48 5.90 4.06
N HIS A 73 -10.87 5.76 2.88
CA HIS A 73 -10.01 4.61 2.57
C HIS A 73 -8.80 4.55 3.50
N LYS A 74 -8.22 5.69 3.89
CA LYS A 74 -7.10 5.72 4.84
C LYS A 74 -7.50 5.15 6.19
N VAL A 75 -8.69 5.47 6.67
CA VAL A 75 -9.22 4.92 7.92
C VAL A 75 -9.40 3.41 7.77
N LYS A 76 -10.06 2.94 6.70
CA LYS A 76 -10.21 1.50 6.39
C LYS A 76 -8.87 0.75 6.37
N ILE A 77 -7.86 1.29 5.68
CA ILE A 77 -6.51 0.68 5.61
C ILE A 77 -5.85 0.62 6.98
N VAL A 78 -5.89 1.71 7.76
CA VAL A 78 -5.30 1.74 9.10
C VAL A 78 -6.02 0.80 10.05
N ASP A 79 -7.34 0.68 9.96
CA ASP A 79 -8.13 -0.20 10.81
C ASP A 79 -7.89 -1.69 10.49
N ALA A 80 -7.70 -2.04 9.21
CA ALA A 80 -7.38 -3.41 8.81
C ALA A 80 -5.96 -3.86 9.20
N LEU A 81 -5.04 -2.93 9.44
CA LEU A 81 -3.65 -3.21 9.84
C LEU A 81 -3.43 -3.23 11.38
N LYS A 82 -4.50 -3.13 12.18
CA LYS A 82 -4.44 -3.17 13.65
C LYS A 82 -4.46 -4.59 14.19
#